data_AF-A0AA91GWP7-F1
#
_entry.id   AF-A0AA91GWP7-F1
#
_cell.length_a   1.000
_cell.length_b   1.000
_cell.length_c   1.000
_cell.angle_alpha   90.00
_cell.angle_beta   90.00
_cell.angle_gamma   90.00
#
_symmetry.space_group_name_H-M   'P 1'
#
loop_
_entity.id
_entity.type
_entity.pdbx_description
1 polymer ?
#
loop_
_entity_poly.entity_id
_entity_poly.type
_entity_poly.pdbx_seq_one_letter_code
_entity_poly.pdbx_strand_id
1 'polypeptide(L)'
;MDSENNLDLLKKEIQQELLNAVNNSKLVNLFQKYGLTEDGLVKFQCILDITKIQLSDAVVAQQLKESLPAIREKELIIPACNCWCENPPGFCCQC
;
A
#
# COMPACT_ATOMS: atom_id res chain seq x y z
N MET A 1 -6.34 -22.86 9.24
CA MET A 1 -4.99 -22.26 9.25
C MET A 1 -4.83 -21.72 7.85
N ASP A 2 -5.26 -20.49 7.64
CA ASP A 2 -5.33 -19.89 6.31
C ASP A 2 -3.90 -19.55 5.88
N SER A 3 -3.39 -20.29 4.91
CA SER A 3 -2.10 -20.00 4.30
C SER A 3 -2.22 -18.66 3.59
N GLU A 4 -1.69 -17.60 4.18
CA GLU A 4 -1.59 -16.28 3.57
C GLU A 4 -0.82 -16.42 2.24
N ASN A 5 -1.45 -16.09 1.11
CA ASN A 5 -0.79 -16.19 -0.19
C ASN A 5 0.27 -15.06 -0.30
N ASN A 6 1.42 -15.33 -0.92
CA ASN A 6 2.48 -14.35 -1.18
C ASN A 6 2.00 -13.07 -1.87
N LEU A 7 0.91 -13.12 -2.63
CA LEU A 7 0.29 -11.91 -3.18
C LEU A 7 -0.24 -10.99 -2.08
N ASP A 8 -0.86 -11.54 -1.04
CA ASP A 8 -1.38 -10.76 0.09
C ASP A 8 -0.23 -10.26 0.98
N LEU A 9 0.83 -11.06 1.13
CA LEU A 9 2.06 -10.61 1.78
C LEU A 9 2.68 -9.42 1.02
N LEU A 10 2.82 -9.51 -0.31
CA LEU A 10 3.34 -8.42 -1.14
C LEU A 10 2.48 -7.15 -1.01
N LYS A 11 1.14 -7.28 -1.03
CA LYS A 11 0.24 -6.14 -0.83
C LYS A 11 0.47 -5.48 0.53
N LYS A 12 0.61 -6.28 1.60
CA LYS A 12 0.86 -5.78 2.95
C LYS A 12 2.21 -5.07 3.06
N GLU A 13 3.27 -5.65 2.51
CA GLU A 13 4.61 -5.05 2.52
C GLU A 13 4.61 -3.71 1.76
N ILE A 14 3.99 -3.65 0.59
CA ILE A 14 3.87 -2.40 -0.18
C ILE A 14 3.02 -1.37 0.56
N GLN A 15 1.89 -1.79 1.15
CA GLN A 15 1.04 -0.89 1.95
C GLN A 15 1.82 -0.29 3.12
N GLN A 16 2.57 -1.12 3.86
CA GLN A 16 3.37 -0.68 4.99
C GLN A 16 4.48 0.29 4.56
N GLU A 17 5.22 -0.03 3.50
CA GLU A 17 6.28 0.86 3.01
C GLU A 17 5.74 2.16 2.41
N LEU A 18 4.58 2.13 1.73
CA LEU A 18 3.91 3.33 1.25
C LEU A 18 3.52 4.24 2.42
N LEU A 19 2.94 3.68 3.49
CA LEU A 19 2.61 4.44 4.69
C LEU A 19 3.86 5.02 5.37
N ASN A 20 4.93 4.24 5.49
CA ASN A 20 6.21 4.70 6.02
C ASN A 20 6.78 5.87 5.20
N ALA A 21 6.77 5.75 3.87
CA ALA A 21 7.26 6.79 2.98
C ALA A 21 6.43 8.08 3.10
N VAL A 22 5.10 7.94 3.14
CA VAL A 22 4.17 9.05 3.31
C VAL A 22 4.35 9.73 4.68
N ASN A 23 4.47 8.96 5.77
CA ASN A 23 4.68 9.48 7.12
C ASN A 23 6.01 10.22 7.28
N ASN A 24 7.06 9.74 6.60
CA ASN A 24 8.37 10.38 6.62
C ASN A 24 8.51 11.49 5.56
N SER A 25 7.49 11.71 4.73
CA SER A 25 7.51 12.76 3.71
C SER A 25 7.11 14.12 4.28
N LYS A 26 7.37 15.18 3.51
CA LYS A 26 6.88 16.53 3.81
C LYS A 26 5.41 16.74 3.39
N LEU A 27 4.72 15.69 2.93
CA LEU A 27 3.34 15.80 2.45
C LEU A 27 2.38 16.17 3.57
N VAL A 28 2.59 15.65 4.79
CA VAL A 28 1.78 16.02 5.97
C VAL A 28 1.78 17.54 6.17
N ASN A 29 2.96 18.16 6.19
CA ASN A 29 3.12 19.60 6.35
C ASN A 29 2.49 20.38 5.19
N LEU A 30 2.57 19.84 3.97
CA LEU A 30 1.95 20.44 2.80
C LEU A 30 0.42 20.42 2.93
N PHE A 31 -0.17 19.29 3.33
CA PHE A 31 -1.60 19.17 3.52
C PHE A 31 -2.10 20.06 4.65
N GLN A 32 -1.39 20.10 5.79
CA GLN A 32 -1.68 21.01 6.89
C GLN A 32 -1.62 22.48 6.45
N LYS A 33 -0.62 22.88 5.66
CA LYS A 33 -0.49 24.24 5.13
C LYS A 33 -1.72 24.68 4.33
N TYR A 34 -2.41 23.75 3.68
CA TYR A 34 -3.61 24.03 2.88
C TYR A 34 -4.92 23.64 3.57
N GLY A 35 -4.90 23.24 4.85
CA GLY A 35 -6.11 22.81 5.57
C GLY A 35 -6.70 21.48 5.08
N LEU A 36 -5.93 20.67 4.35
CA LEU A 36 -6.41 19.41 3.75
C LEU A 36 -6.42 18.23 4.73
N THR A 37 -6.12 18.48 6.01
CA THR A 37 -6.08 17.47 7.08
C THR A 37 -7.24 17.59 8.07
N GLU A 38 -8.19 18.52 7.87
CA GLU A 38 -9.28 18.78 8.83
C GLU A 38 -10.18 17.55 9.08
N ASP A 39 -10.41 16.72 8.06
CA ASP A 39 -11.13 15.43 8.19
C ASP A 39 -10.18 14.22 8.33
N GLY A 40 -8.87 14.47 8.42
CA GLY A 40 -7.85 13.48 8.77
C GLY A 40 -7.61 12.33 7.78
N LEU A 41 -8.38 12.21 6.69
CA LEU A 41 -8.39 11.01 5.87
C LEU A 41 -7.81 11.25 4.48
N VAL A 42 -6.50 11.02 4.32
CA VAL A 42 -5.86 11.01 3.01
C VAL A 42 -5.63 9.57 2.58
N LYS A 43 -6.25 9.21 1.45
CA LYS A 43 -6.09 7.90 0.83
C LYS A 43 -4.94 7.95 -0.18
N PHE A 44 -3.94 7.13 0.06
CA PHE A 44 -2.90 6.83 -0.89
C PHE A 44 -3.21 5.50 -1.59
N GLN A 45 -2.80 5.40 -2.84
CA GLN A 45 -2.93 4.16 -3.61
C GLN A 45 -1.62 3.92 -4.35
N CYS A 46 -1.06 2.72 -4.20
CA CYS A 46 -0.07 2.22 -5.13
C CYS A 46 -0.81 1.47 -6.24
N ILE A 47 -0.56 1.82 -7.49
CA ILE A 47 -1.12 1.14 -8.66
C ILE A 47 0.05 0.49 -9.38
N LEU A 48 0.07 -0.84 -9.39
CA LEU A 48 1.07 -1.61 -10.13
C LEU A 48 0.46 -2.13 -11.42
N ASP A 49 1.10 -1.85 -12.54
CA ASP A 49 0.75 -2.46 -13.83
C ASP A 49 1.29 -3.90 -13.85
N ILE A 50 0.41 -4.88 -13.63
CA ILE A 50 0.76 -6.29 -13.53
C ILE A 50 1.40 -6.78 -14.83
N THR A 51 1.02 -6.20 -15.97
CA THR A 51 1.57 -6.58 -17.28
C THR A 51 3.04 -6.20 -17.45
N LYS A 52 3.55 -5.32 -16.59
CA LYS A 52 4.95 -4.85 -16.61
C LYS A 52 5.81 -5.46 -15.50
N ILE A 53 5.23 -6.26 -14.61
CA ILE A 53 5.97 -6.89 -13.52
C ILE A 53 6.85 -8.01 -14.10
N GLN A 54 8.16 -7.86 -13.97
CA GLN A 54 9.12 -8.93 -14.26
C GLN A 54 9.58 -9.52 -12.93
N LEU A 55 9.14 -10.75 -12.65
CA LEU A 55 9.53 -11.48 -11.46
C LEU A 55 10.85 -12.23 -11.72
N SER A 56 11.79 -12.10 -10.77
CA SER A 56 13.04 -12.85 -10.80
C SER A 56 12.81 -14.35 -10.56
N ASP A 57 13.85 -15.17 -10.70
CA ASP A 57 13.80 -16.61 -10.40
C ASP A 57 14.00 -16.94 -8.92
N ALA A 58 13.92 -15.95 -8.04
CA ALA A 58 13.94 -16.17 -6.60
C ALA A 58 12.74 -17.03 -6.16
N VAL A 59 12.94 -17.88 -5.15
CA VAL A 59 11.90 -18.80 -4.65
C VAL A 59 10.61 -18.05 -4.25
N VAL A 60 10.75 -16.89 -3.61
CA VAL A 60 9.62 -16.02 -3.24
C VAL A 60 8.88 -15.49 -4.46
N ALA A 61 9.62 -15.20 -5.53
CA ALA A 61 9.07 -14.70 -6.79
C ALA A 61 8.36 -15.81 -7.59
N GLN A 62 8.75 -17.08 -7.42
CA GLN A 62 8.11 -18.20 -8.12
C GLN A 62 6.64 -18.42 -7.71
N GLN A 63 6.33 -18.34 -6.42
CA GLN A 63 4.95 -18.43 -5.92
C GLN A 63 4.10 -17.20 -6.31
N LEU A 64 4.74 -16.04 -6.45
CA LEU A 64 4.11 -14.83 -7.00
C LEU A 64 3.82 -14.97 -8.51
N LYS A 65 4.69 -15.65 -9.29
CA LYS A 65 4.45 -15.95 -10.71
C LYS A 65 3.20 -16.81 -10.91
N GLU A 66 2.85 -17.65 -9.94
CA GLU A 66 1.63 -18.47 -9.98
C GLU A 66 0.38 -17.69 -9.59
N SER A 67 0.53 -16.69 -8.71
CA SER A 67 -0.60 -15.93 -8.14
C SER A 67 -0.99 -14.68 -8.93
N LEU A 68 -0.03 -14.00 -9.57
CA LEU A 68 -0.31 -12.80 -10.37
C LEU A 68 -1.21 -13.06 -11.60
N PRO A 69 -1.04 -14.15 -12.37
CA PRO A 69 -1.91 -14.45 -13.50
C PRO A 69 -3.37 -14.73 -13.14
N ALA A 70 -3.66 -15.06 -11.87
CA ALA A 70 -5.02 -15.26 -11.38
C ALA A 70 -5.80 -13.94 -11.25
N ILE A 71 -5.10 -12.81 -11.23
CA ILE A 71 -5.68 -11.47 -11.22
C ILE A 71 -6.16 -11.16 -12.65
N ARG A 72 -7.46 -10.93 -12.81
CA ARG A 72 -8.05 -10.63 -14.13
C ARG A 72 -7.84 -9.17 -14.53
N GLU A 73 -7.59 -8.32 -13.55
CA GLU A 73 -7.27 -6.92 -13.74
C GLU A 73 -5.85 -6.74 -14.28
N LYS A 74 -5.63 -5.68 -15.08
CA LYS A 74 -4.29 -5.28 -15.53
C LYS A 74 -3.50 -4.55 -14.45
N GLU A 75 -4.18 -4.11 -13.41
CA GLU A 75 -3.64 -3.25 -12.37
C GLU A 75 -3.90 -3.86 -10.99
N LEU A 76 -2.87 -3.90 -10.16
CA LEU A 76 -2.98 -4.20 -8.74
C LEU A 76 -3.07 -2.88 -7.98
N ILE A 77 -4.25 -2.59 -7.43
CA ILE A 77 -4.49 -1.40 -6.62
C ILE A 77 -4.30 -1.78 -5.15
N ILE A 78 -3.32 -1.15 -4.51
CA ILE A 78 -2.98 -1.35 -3.10
C ILE A 78 -3.32 -0.07 -2.36
N PRO A 79 -4.49 0.00 -1.69
CA PRO A 79 -4.86 1.16 -0.90
C PRO A 79 -4.02 1.23 0.37
N ALA A 80 -3.62 2.45 0.73
CA ALA A 80 -2.99 2.77 1.99
C ALA A 80 -3.71 4.01 2.55
N CYS A 81 -4.49 3.82 3.61
CA CYS A 81 -5.12 4.94 4.28
C CYS A 81 -4.21 5.40 5.41
N ASN A 82 -3.96 6.70 5.45
CA ASN A 82 -3.30 7.28 6.59
C ASN A 82 -4.27 8.24 7.26
N CYS A 83 -4.46 8.01 8.55
CA CYS A 83 -5.18 8.93 9.39
C CYS A 83 -4.17 9.73 10.19
N TRP A 84 -3.92 10.96 9.73
CA TRP A 84 -3.15 11.94 10.48
C TRP A 84 -4.03 12.56 11.56
N CYS A 85 -4.52 11.70 12.45
CA CYS A 85 -5.17 12.13 13.68
C CYS A 85 -4.12 12.70 14.63
N GLU A 86 -4.47 13.74 15.36
CA GLU A 86 -3.54 14.46 16.24
C GLU A 86 -3.10 13.64 17.48
N ASN A 87 -3.63 12.43 17.74
CA ASN A 87 -3.16 11.57 18.84
C ASN A 87 -3.66 10.11 18.77
N PRO A 88 -2.78 9.09 18.87
CA PRO A 88 -1.38 9.09 18.43
C PRO A 88 -1.31 8.96 16.89
N PRO A 89 -0.31 9.57 16.23
CA PRO A 89 -0.16 9.52 14.78
C PRO A 89 -0.08 8.07 14.30
N GLY A 90 -0.97 7.69 13.38
CA GLY A 90 -0.92 6.42 12.65
C GLY A 90 -1.79 5.27 13.18
N PHE A 91 -2.61 5.45 14.23
CA PHE A 91 -3.42 4.35 14.80
C PHE A 91 -4.92 4.38 14.49
N CYS A 92 -5.46 5.45 13.89
CA CYS A 92 -6.90 5.68 13.91
C CYS A 92 -7.71 4.97 12.81
N CYS A 93 -7.11 4.37 11.77
CA CYS A 93 -7.87 3.84 10.65
C CYS A 93 -7.29 2.54 10.07
N GLN A 94 -8.09 1.47 10.09
CA GLN A 94 -7.92 0.33 9.20
C GLN A 94 -8.66 0.62 7.89
N CYS A 95 -7.96 0.45 6.78
CA CYS A 95 -8.53 -0.01 5.53
C CYS A 95 -7.77 -1.28 5.12
#